data_AF-A0A358XM68-F1
#
_entry.id   AF-A0A358XM68-F1
#
_cell.length_a   1.000
_cell.length_b   1.000
_cell.length_c   1.000
_cell.angle_alpha   90.00
_cell.angle_beta   90.00
_cell.angle_gamma   90.00
#
_symmetry.space_group_name_H-M   'P 1'
#
loop_
_entity.id
_entity.type
_entity.pdbx_description
1 polymer ?
#
loop_
_entity_poly.entity_id
_entity_poly.type
_entity_poly.pdbx_seq_one_letter_code
_entity_poly.pdbx_strand_id
1 'polypeptide(L)'
;MQILMDANKSKEKDSSGFFSVLTYNVAGLPGIISSAITGRSRSIAEIGKKMNPFDIVNVQEDFNYNRSLYWGGNSHPYRTRTKGRVPFGDGLNTLSHFPMTDVVRV
;
A
#
# COMPACT_ATOMS: atom_id res chain seq x y z
N MET A 1 22.36 23.96 43.11
CA MET A 1 22.87 23.93 41.73
C MET A 1 22.40 22.70 40.93
N GLN A 2 22.15 21.54 41.55
CA GLN A 2 21.64 20.33 40.88
C GLN A 2 20.24 20.49 40.24
N ILE A 3 19.35 21.27 40.86
CA ILE A 3 17.95 21.45 40.42
C ILE A 3 17.85 22.20 39.07
N LEU A 4 18.86 22.99 38.70
CA LEU A 4 18.88 23.76 37.44
C LEU A 4 19.41 22.94 36.25
N MET A 5 20.02 21.77 36.48
CA MET A 5 20.59 20.94 35.40
C MET A 5 19.56 20.02 34.73
N ASP A 6 18.45 19.72 35.40
CA ASP A 6 17.41 18.83 34.87
C ASP A 6 16.45 19.54 33.91
N ALA A 7 16.37 20.87 33.95
CA ALA A 7 15.48 21.67 33.12
C ALA A 7 15.91 21.77 31.63
N ASN A 8 17.11 21.29 31.29
CA ASN A 8 17.67 21.31 29.93
C ASN A 8 17.89 19.92 29.34
N LYS A 9 17.33 18.86 29.95
CA LYS A 9 17.36 17.53 29.34
C LYS A 9 16.39 17.53 28.17
N SER A 10 16.92 17.71 26.95
CA SER A 10 16.17 17.49 25.72
C SER A 10 15.47 16.13 25.81
N LYS A 11 14.13 16.09 25.63
CA LYS A 11 13.41 14.83 25.46
C LYS A 11 14.18 14.01 24.42
N GLU A 12 14.68 12.85 24.81
CA GLU A 12 15.17 11.86 23.84
C GLU A 12 14.06 11.67 22.82
N LYS A 13 14.42 11.86 21.54
CA LYS A 13 13.52 11.56 20.44
C LYS A 13 13.34 10.05 20.45
N ASP A 14 12.16 9.57 20.87
CA ASP A 14 11.83 8.14 20.88
C ASP A 14 12.29 7.51 19.56
N SER A 15 13.28 6.62 19.63
CA SER A 15 13.89 5.97 18.47
C SER A 15 13.10 4.75 17.98
N SER A 16 11.88 4.58 18.47
CA SER A 16 11.01 3.44 18.20
C SER A 16 9.60 3.91 17.85
N GLY A 17 8.95 3.17 16.95
CA GLY A 17 7.56 3.33 16.59
C GLY A 17 7.00 2.02 16.06
N PHE A 18 5.70 1.99 15.79
CA PHE A 18 5.03 0.85 15.18
C PHE A 18 4.48 1.25 13.82
N PHE A 19 4.48 0.30 12.89
CA PHE A 19 3.76 0.39 11.64
C PHE A 19 3.16 -0.97 11.32
N SER A 20 2.09 -0.95 10.54
CA SER A 20 1.33 -2.11 10.11
C SER A 20 1.60 -2.40 8.64
N VAL A 21 1.70 -3.68 8.30
CA VAL A 21 1.98 -4.14 6.94
C VAL A 21 0.94 -5.15 6.50
N LEU A 22 0.51 -5.06 5.25
CA LEU A 22 -0.30 -6.07 4.59
C LEU A 22 0.39 -6.53 3.30
N THR A 23 0.43 -7.85 3.08
CA THR A 23 0.65 -8.41 1.74
C THR A 23 -0.63 -9.08 1.27
N TYR A 24 -1.10 -8.75 0.07
CA TYR A 24 -2.36 -9.29 -0.42
C TYR A 24 -2.41 -9.41 -1.96
N ASN A 25 -2.80 -10.59 -2.42
CA ASN A 25 -3.09 -10.86 -3.82
C ASN A 25 -4.52 -10.40 -4.14
N VAL A 26 -4.66 -9.44 -5.06
CA VAL A 26 -5.96 -8.85 -5.41
C VAL A 26 -6.66 -9.54 -6.56
N ALA A 27 -6.08 -10.60 -7.14
CA ALA A 27 -6.60 -11.35 -8.29
C ALA A 27 -7.05 -10.42 -9.45
N GLY A 28 -6.16 -9.54 -9.90
CA GLY A 28 -6.44 -8.49 -10.89
C GLY A 28 -6.30 -8.92 -12.35
N LEU A 29 -6.33 -10.23 -12.63
CA LEU A 29 -6.44 -10.77 -13.98
C LEU A 29 -7.74 -10.29 -14.67
N PRO A 30 -7.76 -10.13 -16.01
CA PRO A 30 -8.97 -9.74 -16.74
C PRO A 30 -10.15 -10.66 -16.44
N GLY A 31 -11.37 -10.11 -16.38
CA GLY A 31 -12.58 -10.88 -16.09
C GLY A 31 -12.78 -12.12 -16.99
N ILE A 32 -12.34 -12.07 -18.25
CA ILE A 32 -12.41 -13.20 -19.20
C ILE A 32 -11.62 -14.45 -18.77
N ILE A 33 -10.60 -14.29 -17.92
CA ILE A 33 -9.77 -15.39 -17.41
C ILE A 33 -9.82 -15.50 -15.88
N SER A 34 -10.72 -14.76 -15.23
CA SER A 34 -10.88 -14.75 -13.78
C SER A 34 -12.03 -15.67 -13.38
N SER A 35 -11.79 -16.56 -12.41
CA SER A 35 -12.82 -17.46 -11.85
C SER A 35 -13.80 -16.78 -10.88
N ALA A 36 -13.86 -15.43 -10.87
CA ALA A 36 -14.66 -14.70 -9.90
C ALA A 36 -16.15 -14.67 -10.24
N ILE A 37 -16.98 -14.93 -9.23
CA ILE A 37 -18.45 -14.91 -9.33
C ILE A 37 -19.00 -13.48 -9.37
N THR A 38 -18.34 -12.54 -8.67
CA THR A 38 -18.74 -11.13 -8.61
C THR A 38 -17.89 -10.26 -9.54
N GLY A 39 -18.46 -9.15 -10.03
CA GLY A 39 -17.74 -8.20 -10.88
C GLY A 39 -16.43 -7.71 -10.25
N ARG A 40 -15.30 -8.01 -10.90
CA ARG A 40 -13.94 -7.77 -10.37
C ARG A 40 -13.70 -6.34 -9.93
N SER A 41 -14.16 -5.35 -10.71
CA SER A 41 -13.99 -3.93 -10.39
C SER A 41 -14.59 -3.55 -9.04
N ARG A 42 -15.80 -4.05 -8.72
CA ARG A 42 -16.46 -3.78 -7.43
C ARG A 42 -15.72 -4.46 -6.29
N SER A 43 -15.37 -5.74 -6.43
CA SER A 43 -14.64 -6.47 -5.39
C SER A 43 -13.27 -5.85 -5.11
N ILE A 44 -12.55 -5.42 -6.16
CA ILE A 44 -11.23 -4.80 -6.03
C ILE A 44 -11.31 -3.41 -5.40
N ALA A 45 -12.38 -2.64 -5.67
CA ALA A 45 -12.63 -1.39 -4.94
C ALA A 45 -12.84 -1.63 -3.44
N GLU A 46 -13.61 -2.65 -3.06
CA GLU A 46 -13.79 -3.02 -1.65
C GLU A 46 -12.49 -3.50 -0.99
N ILE A 47 -11.66 -4.26 -1.72
CA ILE A 47 -10.31 -4.62 -1.25
C ILE A 47 -9.49 -3.35 -0.99
N GLY A 48 -9.50 -2.38 -1.91
CA GLY A 48 -8.80 -1.11 -1.76
C GLY A 48 -9.19 -0.33 -0.50
N LYS A 49 -10.48 -0.32 -0.14
CA LYS A 49 -10.97 0.29 1.13
C LYS A 49 -10.46 -0.47 2.35
N LYS A 50 -10.47 -1.80 2.30
CA LYS A 50 -10.03 -2.67 3.41
C LYS A 50 -8.52 -2.61 3.66
N MET A 51 -7.75 -2.10 2.71
CA MET A 51 -6.31 -1.85 2.87
C MET A 51 -6.00 -0.61 3.72
N ASN A 52 -6.92 0.35 3.84
CA ASN A 52 -6.67 1.65 4.50
C ASN A 52 -6.15 1.60 5.95
N PRO A 53 -6.51 0.60 6.78
CA PRO A 53 -5.98 0.47 8.14
C PRO A 53 -4.49 0.09 8.23
N PHE A 54 -3.85 -0.29 7.11
CA PHE A 54 -2.44 -0.70 7.08
C PHE A 54 -1.56 0.46 6.60
N ASP A 55 -0.36 0.60 7.17
CA ASP A 55 0.55 1.70 6.82
C ASP A 55 1.31 1.48 5.51
N ILE A 56 1.65 0.22 5.24
CA ILE A 56 2.34 -0.23 4.03
C ILE A 56 1.61 -1.46 3.49
N VAL A 57 1.32 -1.45 2.19
CA VAL A 57 0.65 -2.58 1.54
C VAL A 57 1.43 -3.02 0.32
N ASN A 58 1.84 -4.29 0.29
CA ASN A 58 2.40 -4.94 -0.88
C ASN A 58 1.30 -5.74 -1.59
N VAL A 59 1.02 -5.37 -2.84
CA VAL A 59 -0.07 -5.91 -3.64
C VAL A 59 0.49 -6.88 -4.68
N GLN A 60 -0.14 -8.04 -4.86
CA GLN A 60 0.13 -8.97 -5.97
C GLN A 60 -1.04 -9.06 -6.95
N GLU A 61 -0.73 -9.46 -8.19
CA GLU A 61 -1.66 -9.58 -9.32
C GLU A 61 -2.46 -8.31 -9.68
N ASP A 62 -1.93 -7.12 -9.40
CA ASP A 62 -2.61 -5.88 -9.70
C ASP A 62 -2.43 -5.43 -11.16
N PHE A 63 -3.06 -6.16 -12.09
CA PHE A 63 -2.86 -6.01 -13.53
C PHE A 63 -3.87 -5.12 -14.27
N ASN A 64 -5.18 -5.30 -14.05
CA ASN A 64 -6.22 -4.72 -14.93
C ASN A 64 -7.19 -3.75 -14.24
N TYR A 65 -7.19 -3.72 -12.91
CA TYR A 65 -8.19 -2.99 -12.13
C TYR A 65 -7.55 -1.95 -11.21
N ASN A 66 -6.36 -1.46 -11.57
CA ASN A 66 -5.62 -0.44 -10.81
C ASN A 66 -6.51 0.76 -10.44
N ARG A 67 -7.35 1.24 -11.39
CA ARG A 67 -8.26 2.37 -11.14
C ARG A 67 -9.27 2.06 -10.04
N SER A 68 -9.83 0.86 -10.04
CA SER A 68 -10.75 0.41 -8.99
C SER A 68 -10.04 0.27 -7.65
N LEU A 69 -8.84 -0.32 -7.64
CA LEU A 69 -8.07 -0.52 -6.41
C LEU A 69 -7.70 0.81 -5.75
N TYR A 70 -7.18 1.76 -6.53
CA TYR A 70 -6.63 3.01 -6.00
C TYR A 70 -7.68 4.11 -5.80
N TRP A 71 -8.68 4.20 -6.68
CA TRP A 71 -9.67 5.30 -6.65
C TRP A 71 -11.06 4.83 -6.20
N GLY A 72 -11.22 3.56 -5.88
CA GLY A 72 -12.47 3.00 -5.32
C GLY A 72 -12.67 3.24 -3.83
N GLY A 73 -11.77 3.99 -3.18
CA GLY A 73 -11.81 4.31 -1.75
C GLY A 73 -10.53 3.97 -0.98
N ASN A 74 -9.45 3.57 -1.66
CA ASN A 74 -8.13 3.51 -1.03
C ASN A 74 -7.62 4.93 -0.73
N SER A 75 -6.94 5.10 0.40
CA SER A 75 -6.49 6.40 0.91
C SER A 75 -4.97 6.52 1.10
N HIS A 76 -4.17 5.61 0.54
CA HIS A 76 -2.72 5.71 0.63
C HIS A 76 -2.21 6.80 -0.34
N PRO A 77 -1.57 7.88 0.15
CA PRO A 77 -1.11 8.98 -0.68
C PRO A 77 0.08 8.60 -1.58
N TYR A 78 0.89 7.62 -1.19
CA TYR A 78 2.08 7.20 -1.93
C TYR A 78 1.87 5.80 -2.52
N ARG A 79 2.26 5.63 -3.79
CA ARG A 79 2.24 4.31 -4.45
C ARG A 79 3.28 4.18 -5.55
N THR A 80 3.75 2.97 -5.80
CA THR A 80 4.59 2.69 -6.98
C THR A 80 3.75 2.77 -8.25
N ARG A 81 4.39 3.14 -9.38
CA ARG A 81 3.75 3.04 -10.69
C ARG A 81 3.62 1.57 -11.10
N THR A 82 2.48 1.18 -11.66
CA THR A 82 2.28 -0.15 -12.25
C THR A 82 3.30 -0.43 -13.38
N LYS A 83 3.78 -1.67 -13.48
CA LYS A 83 4.62 -2.15 -14.59
C LYS A 83 3.82 -2.67 -15.79
N GLY A 84 2.51 -2.48 -15.80
CA GLY A 84 1.64 -2.80 -16.92
C GLY A 84 0.71 -3.97 -16.67
N ARG A 85 0.03 -4.39 -17.73
CA ARG A 85 -0.98 -5.46 -17.71
C ARG A 85 -0.32 -6.81 -18.02
N VAL A 86 -1.03 -7.90 -17.80
CA VAL A 86 -0.65 -9.22 -18.34
C VAL A 86 -0.49 -9.13 -19.87
N PRO A 87 0.53 -9.76 -20.49
CA PRO A 87 1.58 -10.60 -19.88
C PRO A 87 2.89 -9.87 -19.52
N PHE A 88 2.94 -8.54 -19.66
CA PHE A 88 4.19 -7.78 -19.57
C PHE A 88 4.49 -7.20 -18.18
N GLY A 89 3.45 -6.95 -17.38
CA GLY A 89 3.60 -6.46 -16.01
C GLY A 89 3.98 -7.57 -15.03
N ASP A 90 4.56 -7.19 -13.91
CA ASP A 90 4.85 -8.10 -12.78
C ASP A 90 3.66 -8.27 -11.82
N GLY A 91 2.66 -7.39 -11.91
CA GLY A 91 1.50 -7.38 -11.02
C GLY A 91 1.82 -6.93 -9.60
N LEU A 92 3.02 -6.41 -9.35
CA LEU A 92 3.49 -5.99 -8.03
C LEU A 92 3.39 -4.48 -7.88
N ASN A 93 2.77 -4.03 -6.79
CA ASN A 93 2.72 -2.61 -6.41
C ASN A 93 2.83 -2.43 -4.90
N THR A 94 3.37 -1.30 -4.47
CA THR A 94 3.39 -0.89 -3.06
C THR A 94 2.53 0.35 -2.86
N LEU A 95 1.71 0.37 -1.82
CA LEU A 95 0.97 1.52 -1.30
C LEU A 95 1.53 1.90 0.07
N SER A 96 1.59 3.19 0.40
CA SER A 96 2.10 3.64 1.69
C SER A 96 1.46 4.95 2.16
N HIS A 97 1.28 5.07 3.48
CA HIS A 97 1.01 6.33 4.17
C HIS A 97 2.28 7.17 4.39
N PHE A 98 3.46 6.60 4.15
CA PHE A 98 4.75 7.29 4.26
C PHE A 98 5.32 7.62 2.87
N PRO A 99 6.05 8.75 2.72
CA PRO A 99 6.76 9.05 1.48
C PRO A 99 7.72 7.92 1.11
N MET A 100 7.76 7.58 -0.19
CA MET A 100 8.69 6.59 -0.72
C MET A 100 9.77 7.29 -1.54
N THR A 101 11.03 7.09 -1.17
CA THR A 101 12.21 7.55 -1.93
C THR A 101 13.04 6.36 -2.37
N ASP A 102 13.88 6.56 -3.39
CA ASP A 102 14.89 5.58 -3.83
C ASP A 102 14.33 4.18 -4.18
N VAL A 103 13.08 4.14 -4.67
CA VAL A 103 12.41 2.90 -5.03
C VAL A 103 13.04 2.31 -6.30
N VAL A 104 13.70 1.16 -6.15
CA VAL A 104 14.22 0.35 -7.27
C VAL A 104 13.33 -0.87 -7.48
N ARG A 105 12.92 -1.11 -8.72
CA ARG A 105 12.10 -2.28 -9.10
C ARG A 105 12.79 -3.07 -10.21
N VAL A 106 13.01 -4.36 -10.00
CA VAL A 106 13.52 -5.33 -11.00
C VAL A 106 12.46 -5.62 -12.05
#